data_AF-A0A1E3UMX6-F1
#
_entry.id   AF-A0A1E3UMX6-F1
#
_cell.length_a   1.000
_cell.length_b   1.000
_cell.length_c   1.000
_cell.angle_alpha   90.00
_cell.angle_beta   90.00
_cell.angle_gamma   90.00
#
_symmetry.space_group_name_H-M   'P 1'
#
loop_
_entity.id
_entity.type
_entity.pdbx_description
1 polymer ?
#
loop_
_entity_poly.entity_id
_entity_poly.type
_entity_poly.pdbx_seq_one_letter_code
_entity_poly.pdbx_strand_id
1 'polypeptide(L)'
;MRDIFMREGIFVKTAMTADINGISLGARDVLLNNGIEFLYTNIHTHHGMYPLYQNQNAYFWEDGCGRRLLVWNGEHYNLGNALGIVFSKNVNFMTENYFGKEGPGTPMETLHKNLQESLEEYENSGYPYDFYITSVSGVFSDNAPVNPAILAAVNEFNSRYAEEVTLQMVTLQELYDLIRDKTSDTPIYRGALNDWWGNGVGSTPYAVKHYKEALRLSHLCDRLEEKTGVHNAELKETVRDNALLYAEHTWGHSATVTNPYDTMVTNLDIRKTSYASKAHEAGAMRKNQQCHLLGDILCYYNMSGTVKAVSVSHEKRSYPVEFYVETISLPGVRVRDLKTGEELPVQLSAHPRGVLVSFLSEFEPLEEKLFSYEEQPAPSGKLYPHSLCGCGACP
;
A
#
# COMPACT_ATOMS: atom_id res chain seq x y z
N MET A 1 -0.13 6.37 -13.93
CA MET A 1 -1.08 5.43 -14.58
C MET A 1 -2.11 6.19 -15.41
N ARG A 2 -2.83 7.19 -14.87
CA ARG A 2 -3.70 8.08 -15.67
C ARG A 2 -3.00 8.65 -16.91
N ASP A 3 -1.80 9.20 -16.78
CA ASP A 3 -1.05 9.75 -17.92
C ASP A 3 -0.74 8.71 -19.00
N ILE A 4 -0.62 7.43 -18.65
CA ILE A 4 -0.39 6.33 -19.61
C ILE A 4 -1.64 6.14 -20.44
N PHE A 5 -2.82 6.03 -19.81
CA PHE A 5 -4.10 5.91 -20.51
C PHE A 5 -4.44 7.17 -21.33
N MET A 6 -4.16 8.36 -20.80
CA MET A 6 -4.43 9.62 -21.52
C MET A 6 -3.60 9.76 -22.80
N ARG A 7 -2.38 9.20 -22.86
CA ARG A 7 -1.59 9.16 -24.11
C ARG A 7 -2.27 8.34 -25.20
N GLU A 8 -3.06 7.35 -24.82
CA GLU A 8 -3.88 6.52 -25.70
C GLU A 8 -5.30 7.09 -25.89
N GLY A 9 -5.59 8.31 -25.38
CA GLY A 9 -6.91 8.93 -25.47
C GLY A 9 -7.96 8.32 -24.53
N ILE A 10 -7.54 7.49 -23.57
CA ILE A 10 -8.43 6.81 -22.62
C ILE A 10 -8.49 7.62 -21.32
N PHE A 11 -9.69 8.04 -20.93
CA PHE A 11 -9.93 8.76 -19.68
C PHE A 11 -10.51 7.79 -18.65
N VAL A 12 -9.68 7.36 -17.69
CA VAL A 12 -10.11 6.46 -16.63
C VAL A 12 -10.75 7.25 -15.51
N LYS A 13 -12.07 7.09 -15.32
CA LYS A 13 -12.85 7.69 -14.22
C LYS A 13 -13.25 6.69 -13.14
N THR A 14 -12.94 5.42 -13.35
CA THR A 14 -13.42 4.32 -12.50
C THR A 14 -12.24 3.57 -11.90
N ALA A 15 -12.39 3.12 -10.66
CA ALA A 15 -11.47 2.22 -9.99
C ALA A 15 -12.23 1.03 -9.42
N MET A 16 -11.52 -0.06 -9.16
CA MET A 16 -12.05 -1.23 -8.49
C MET A 16 -11.11 -1.71 -7.40
N THR A 17 -11.69 -2.19 -6.32
CA THR A 17 -10.99 -2.98 -5.32
C THR A 17 -11.75 -4.28 -5.12
N ALA A 18 -11.07 -5.41 -5.30
CA ALA A 18 -11.59 -6.72 -5.01
C ALA A 18 -10.66 -7.41 -4.02
N ASP A 19 -11.18 -8.43 -3.32
CA ASP A 19 -10.41 -9.28 -2.42
C ASP A 19 -9.80 -8.56 -1.20
N ILE A 20 -10.40 -7.43 -0.84
CA ILE A 20 -10.09 -6.69 0.40
C ILE A 20 -11.41 -6.21 1.03
N ASN A 21 -11.37 -5.83 2.31
CA ASN A 21 -12.55 -5.32 3.02
C ASN A 21 -12.47 -3.85 3.44
N GLY A 22 -11.39 -3.16 3.04
CA GLY A 22 -11.37 -1.71 3.07
C GLY A 22 -10.16 -1.09 2.38
N ILE A 23 -10.16 0.25 2.29
CA ILE A 23 -9.06 1.02 1.74
C ILE A 23 -8.83 2.30 2.55
N SER A 24 -7.56 2.71 2.63
CA SER A 24 -7.17 3.89 3.43
C SER A 24 -7.78 5.20 2.89
N LEU A 25 -7.95 6.18 3.78
CA LEU A 25 -8.31 7.55 3.41
C LEU A 25 -7.33 8.16 2.39
N GLY A 26 -6.03 7.84 2.53
CA GLY A 26 -5.02 8.28 1.57
C GLY A 26 -5.24 7.71 0.17
N ALA A 27 -5.74 6.47 0.06
CA ALA A 27 -6.09 5.89 -1.24
C ALA A 27 -7.27 6.64 -1.87
N ARG A 28 -8.32 6.96 -1.11
CA ARG A 28 -9.42 7.83 -1.58
C ARG A 28 -8.89 9.16 -2.11
N ASP A 29 -8.03 9.82 -1.34
CA ASP A 29 -7.50 11.13 -1.73
C ASP A 29 -6.67 11.04 -3.01
N VAL A 30 -5.89 9.97 -3.18
CA VAL A 30 -5.17 9.69 -4.42
C VAL A 30 -6.13 9.45 -5.59
N LEU A 31 -7.20 8.69 -5.41
CA LEU A 31 -8.22 8.46 -6.44
C LEU A 31 -8.85 9.79 -6.90
N LEU A 32 -9.32 10.61 -5.95
CA LEU A 32 -9.90 11.93 -6.22
C LEU A 32 -8.91 12.88 -6.90
N ASN A 33 -7.66 12.93 -6.43
CA ASN A 33 -6.61 13.75 -7.04
C ASN A 33 -6.31 13.34 -8.48
N ASN A 34 -6.59 12.09 -8.85
CA ASN A 34 -6.41 11.59 -10.21
C ASN A 34 -7.69 11.67 -11.06
N GLY A 35 -8.79 12.23 -10.55
CA GLY A 35 -10.03 12.39 -11.30
C GLY A 35 -10.86 11.10 -11.42
N ILE A 36 -10.68 10.17 -10.48
CA ILE A 36 -11.58 9.02 -10.34
C ILE A 36 -12.87 9.50 -9.67
N GLU A 37 -13.99 9.15 -10.29
CA GLU A 37 -15.36 9.56 -9.92
C GLU A 37 -16.15 8.37 -9.34
N PHE A 38 -15.79 7.14 -9.69
CA PHE A 38 -16.47 5.91 -9.26
C PHE A 38 -15.49 4.85 -8.74
N LEU A 39 -15.83 4.25 -7.60
CA LEU A 39 -15.13 3.12 -7.02
C LEU A 39 -16.10 1.95 -6.85
N TYR A 40 -15.83 0.86 -7.54
CA TYR A 40 -16.53 -0.41 -7.36
C TYR A 40 -15.77 -1.29 -6.35
N THR A 41 -16.38 -1.61 -5.22
CA THR A 41 -15.76 -2.47 -4.21
C THR A 41 -16.40 -3.84 -4.22
N ASN A 42 -15.61 -4.91 -4.27
CA ASN A 42 -16.07 -6.27 -3.96
C ASN A 42 -15.52 -6.66 -2.58
N ILE A 43 -16.35 -6.52 -1.55
CA ILE A 43 -15.92 -6.68 -0.16
C ILE A 43 -15.75 -8.16 0.18
N HIS A 44 -14.56 -8.54 0.68
CA HIS A 44 -14.32 -9.87 1.22
C HIS A 44 -14.49 -9.91 2.75
N THR A 45 -15.62 -10.42 3.21
CA THR A 45 -16.05 -10.37 4.63
C THR A 45 -15.45 -11.43 5.56
N HIS A 46 -14.32 -12.04 5.21
CA HIS A 46 -13.85 -13.21 5.96
C HIS A 46 -13.27 -12.87 7.34
N HIS A 47 -12.60 -11.72 7.53
CA HIS A 47 -12.35 -11.16 8.87
C HIS A 47 -12.84 -9.71 9.02
N GLY A 48 -13.86 -9.32 8.26
CA GLY A 48 -14.41 -7.96 8.27
C GLY A 48 -15.87 -7.96 7.87
N MET A 49 -16.47 -6.78 7.79
CA MET A 49 -17.87 -6.64 7.37
C MET A 49 -17.99 -5.52 6.33
N TYR A 50 -19.07 -5.56 5.56
CA TYR A 50 -19.40 -4.45 4.64
C TYR A 50 -19.44 -3.12 5.40
N PRO A 51 -18.95 -2.02 4.79
CA PRO A 51 -19.24 -0.71 5.33
C PRO A 51 -20.75 -0.52 5.42
N LEU A 52 -21.18 0.25 6.42
CA LEU A 52 -22.60 0.51 6.72
C LEU A 52 -23.41 -0.76 7.05
N TYR A 53 -22.76 -1.91 7.29
CA TYR A 53 -23.38 -3.20 7.59
C TYR A 53 -24.34 -3.71 6.50
N GLN A 54 -24.20 -3.23 5.27
CA GLN A 54 -25.06 -3.60 4.16
C GLN A 54 -24.28 -3.61 2.86
N ASN A 55 -24.36 -4.71 2.11
CA ASN A 55 -23.82 -4.88 0.75
C ASN A 55 -24.80 -4.35 -0.32
N GLN A 56 -24.38 -4.40 -1.57
CA GLN A 56 -25.15 -3.98 -2.75
C GLN A 56 -25.80 -2.60 -2.58
N ASN A 57 -25.07 -1.62 -2.07
CA ASN A 57 -25.58 -0.25 -1.96
C ASN A 57 -24.57 0.76 -2.49
N ALA A 58 -25.07 1.97 -2.77
CA ALA A 58 -24.22 3.10 -3.14
C ALA A 58 -24.05 4.02 -1.94
N TYR A 59 -22.96 4.80 -1.94
CA TYR A 59 -22.81 6.00 -1.13
C TYR A 59 -21.76 6.93 -1.72
N PHE A 60 -21.80 8.21 -1.36
CA PHE A 60 -20.72 9.14 -1.64
C PHE A 60 -19.69 9.15 -0.51
N TRP A 61 -18.42 8.90 -0.84
CA TRP A 61 -17.31 9.03 0.10
C TRP A 61 -16.64 10.39 -0.04
N GLU A 62 -16.82 11.26 0.96
CA GLU A 62 -16.39 12.66 0.91
C GLU A 62 -15.07 12.91 1.65
N ASP A 63 -14.20 13.72 1.03
CA ASP A 63 -12.94 14.16 1.62
C ASP A 63 -13.06 15.43 2.48
N GLY A 64 -11.95 15.86 3.09
CA GLY A 64 -11.91 17.06 3.92
C GLY A 64 -12.15 18.38 3.15
N CYS A 65 -12.10 18.34 1.82
CA CYS A 65 -12.32 19.47 0.93
C CYS A 65 -13.72 19.47 0.28
N GLY A 66 -14.58 18.49 0.63
CA GLY A 66 -15.93 18.36 0.07
C GLY A 66 -15.99 17.67 -1.30
N ARG A 67 -14.88 17.11 -1.80
CA ARG A 67 -14.87 16.30 -3.02
C ARG A 67 -15.44 14.92 -2.72
N ARG A 68 -16.20 14.37 -3.66
CA ARG A 68 -16.97 13.12 -3.47
C ARG A 68 -16.56 12.08 -4.49
N LEU A 69 -16.41 10.85 -4.02
CA LEU A 69 -16.23 9.65 -4.82
C LEU A 69 -17.52 8.82 -4.71
N LEU A 70 -18.18 8.49 -5.82
CA LEU A 70 -19.28 7.53 -5.78
C LEU A 70 -18.69 6.15 -5.51
N VAL A 71 -19.20 5.47 -4.49
CA VAL A 71 -18.78 4.11 -4.15
C VAL A 71 -19.97 3.18 -4.32
N TRP A 72 -19.77 2.09 -5.04
CA TRP A 72 -20.68 0.94 -5.00
C TRP A 72 -20.09 -0.13 -4.09
N ASN A 73 -20.78 -0.37 -2.97
CA ASN A 73 -20.45 -1.38 -1.99
C ASN A 73 -20.94 -2.76 -2.44
N GLY A 74 -20.23 -3.36 -3.38
CA GLY A 74 -20.59 -4.65 -3.95
C GLY A 74 -20.31 -5.84 -3.04
N GLU A 75 -20.95 -6.94 -3.40
CA GLU A 75 -20.72 -8.26 -2.81
C GLU A 75 -19.36 -8.86 -3.22
N HIS A 76 -19.01 -10.02 -2.69
CA HIS A 76 -17.86 -10.82 -3.08
C HIS A 76 -17.74 -10.92 -4.61
N TYR A 77 -16.51 -10.82 -5.13
CA TYR A 77 -16.22 -10.75 -6.57
C TYR A 77 -16.57 -12.04 -7.36
N ASN A 78 -17.06 -13.08 -6.68
CA ASN A 78 -17.49 -14.35 -7.25
C ASN A 78 -19.00 -14.57 -7.09
N LEU A 79 -19.77 -13.54 -6.72
CA LEU A 79 -21.24 -13.64 -6.62
C LEU A 79 -21.85 -14.16 -7.93
N GLY A 80 -21.37 -13.71 -9.10
CA GLY A 80 -21.87 -14.17 -10.39
C GLY A 80 -21.56 -15.66 -10.66
N ASN A 81 -20.43 -16.15 -10.14
CA ASN A 81 -20.12 -17.57 -10.17
C ASN A 81 -21.06 -18.37 -9.25
N ALA A 82 -21.34 -17.85 -8.04
CA ALA A 82 -22.27 -18.47 -7.11
C ALA A 82 -23.69 -18.53 -7.68
N LEU A 83 -24.15 -17.47 -8.34
CA LEU A 83 -25.44 -17.43 -9.04
C LEU A 83 -25.53 -18.47 -10.16
N GLY A 84 -24.41 -18.93 -10.73
CA GLY A 84 -24.38 -19.95 -11.77
C GLY A 84 -24.17 -19.42 -13.19
N ILE A 85 -23.72 -18.17 -13.35
CA ILE A 85 -23.37 -17.61 -14.67
C ILE A 85 -22.26 -18.44 -15.34
N VAL A 86 -21.33 -18.95 -14.52
CA VAL A 86 -20.33 -19.93 -14.96
C VAL A 86 -20.66 -21.28 -14.32
N PHE A 87 -21.13 -22.21 -15.13
CA PHE A 87 -21.36 -23.58 -14.68
C PHE A 87 -20.03 -24.26 -14.31
N SER A 88 -19.86 -24.57 -13.03
CA SER A 88 -18.79 -25.45 -12.54
C SER A 88 -19.33 -26.86 -12.38
N LYS A 89 -18.73 -27.85 -13.07
CA LYS A 89 -19.05 -29.29 -12.89
C LYS A 89 -18.75 -29.79 -11.48
N ASN A 90 -17.85 -29.11 -10.77
CA ASN A 90 -17.53 -29.41 -9.39
C ASN A 90 -18.38 -28.50 -8.50
N VAL A 91 -19.22 -29.09 -7.66
CA VAL A 91 -19.95 -28.38 -6.61
C VAL A 91 -18.91 -27.70 -5.72
N ASN A 92 -18.92 -26.37 -5.68
CA ASN A 92 -18.01 -25.58 -4.85
C ASN A 92 -18.70 -25.30 -3.49
N PHE A 93 -17.94 -25.40 -2.40
CA PHE A 93 -18.39 -25.11 -1.03
C PHE A 93 -19.08 -23.73 -0.91
N MET A 94 -18.64 -22.73 -1.67
CA MET A 94 -19.27 -21.41 -1.69
C MET A 94 -20.69 -21.45 -2.28
N THR A 95 -20.91 -22.20 -3.37
CA THR A 95 -22.26 -22.39 -3.94
C THR A 95 -23.19 -23.08 -2.94
N GLU A 96 -22.68 -24.09 -2.21
CA GLU A 96 -23.44 -24.75 -1.14
C GLU A 96 -23.77 -23.80 0.02
N ASN A 97 -22.89 -22.87 0.37
CA ASN A 97 -23.15 -21.89 1.42
C ASN A 97 -24.20 -20.85 1.02
N TYR A 98 -24.18 -20.39 -0.24
CA TYR A 98 -25.14 -19.38 -0.72
C TYR A 98 -26.53 -19.98 -0.98
N PHE A 99 -26.62 -21.20 -1.54
CA PHE A 99 -27.88 -21.75 -2.06
C PHE A 99 -28.23 -23.17 -1.56
N GLY A 100 -27.44 -23.76 -0.65
CA GLY A 100 -27.69 -25.09 -0.09
C GLY A 100 -27.26 -26.27 -0.97
N LYS A 101 -27.62 -27.50 -0.56
CA LYS A 101 -27.31 -28.76 -1.26
C LYS A 101 -28.54 -29.29 -1.99
N GLU A 102 -28.64 -29.11 -3.31
CA GLU A 102 -29.72 -29.69 -4.13
C GLU A 102 -29.22 -30.38 -5.41
N GLY A 103 -30.06 -31.28 -5.95
CA GLY A 103 -29.82 -32.10 -7.16
C GLY A 103 -29.96 -31.35 -8.49
N PRO A 104 -29.72 -32.01 -9.65
CA PRO A 104 -29.35 -31.34 -10.89
C PRO A 104 -30.58 -30.79 -11.66
N GLY A 105 -30.84 -29.49 -11.52
CA GLY A 105 -31.53 -28.71 -12.56
C GLY A 105 -30.62 -28.49 -13.78
N THR A 106 -31.17 -28.02 -14.90
CA THR A 106 -30.30 -27.55 -16.00
C THR A 106 -29.60 -26.24 -15.56
N PRO A 107 -28.38 -25.93 -16.06
CA PRO A 107 -27.63 -24.75 -15.61
C PRO A 107 -28.41 -23.43 -15.65
N MET A 108 -29.27 -23.24 -16.66
CA MET A 108 -30.09 -22.03 -16.79
C MET A 108 -31.24 -21.96 -15.80
N GLU A 109 -31.87 -23.09 -15.48
CA GLU A 109 -32.92 -23.14 -14.45
C GLU A 109 -32.32 -22.88 -13.06
N THR A 110 -31.13 -23.40 -12.78
CA THR A 110 -30.40 -23.11 -11.54
C THR A 110 -30.01 -21.63 -11.46
N LEU A 111 -29.47 -21.04 -12.53
CA LEU A 111 -29.16 -19.62 -12.58
C LEU A 111 -30.40 -18.75 -12.36
N HIS A 112 -31.51 -19.09 -13.03
CA HIS A 112 -32.78 -18.37 -12.88
C HIS A 112 -33.31 -18.45 -11.46
N LYS A 113 -33.38 -19.65 -10.87
CA LYS A 113 -33.79 -19.85 -9.47
C LYS A 113 -32.94 -19.03 -8.51
N ASN A 114 -31.61 -19.18 -8.57
CA ASN A 114 -30.69 -18.50 -7.64
C ASN A 114 -30.78 -16.97 -7.78
N LEU A 115 -30.96 -16.48 -9.00
CA LEU A 115 -31.13 -15.05 -9.24
C LEU A 115 -32.45 -14.53 -8.67
N GLN A 116 -33.56 -15.24 -8.91
CA GLN A 116 -34.87 -14.85 -8.36
C GLN A 116 -34.85 -14.85 -6.82
N GLU A 117 -34.32 -15.91 -6.19
CA GLU A 117 -34.19 -15.97 -4.73
C GLU A 117 -33.34 -14.81 -4.18
N SER A 118 -32.23 -14.48 -4.85
CA SER A 118 -31.40 -13.35 -4.43
C SER A 118 -32.12 -12.01 -4.62
N LEU A 119 -32.79 -11.79 -5.75
CA LEU A 119 -33.55 -10.56 -5.99
C LEU A 119 -34.66 -10.38 -4.95
N GLU A 120 -35.44 -11.42 -4.68
CA GLU A 120 -36.47 -11.41 -3.64
C GLU A 120 -35.88 -11.08 -2.26
N GLU A 121 -34.71 -11.60 -1.89
CA GLU A 121 -34.04 -11.27 -0.63
C GLU A 121 -33.71 -9.78 -0.54
N TYR A 122 -33.14 -9.20 -1.61
CA TYR A 122 -32.79 -7.78 -1.65
C TYR A 122 -34.04 -6.89 -1.65
N GLU A 123 -35.06 -7.21 -2.45
CA GLU A 123 -36.34 -6.49 -2.46
C GLU A 123 -37.00 -6.48 -1.09
N ASN A 124 -37.08 -7.64 -0.43
CA ASN A 124 -37.60 -7.77 0.94
C ASN A 124 -36.78 -6.99 1.97
N SER A 125 -35.50 -6.77 1.69
CA SER A 125 -34.58 -5.97 2.53
C SER A 125 -34.61 -4.47 2.21
N GLY A 126 -35.51 -4.03 1.32
CA GLY A 126 -35.68 -2.62 0.96
C GLY A 126 -34.69 -2.10 -0.08
N TYR A 127 -34.19 -2.99 -0.95
CA TYR A 127 -33.30 -2.62 -2.05
C TYR A 127 -33.97 -1.62 -3.01
N PRO A 128 -33.40 -0.42 -3.21
CA PRO A 128 -34.11 0.67 -3.87
C PRO A 128 -33.86 0.77 -5.37
N TYR A 129 -33.06 -0.13 -5.95
CA TYR A 129 -32.59 -0.03 -7.34
C TYR A 129 -33.28 -1.04 -8.24
N ASP A 130 -33.45 -0.65 -9.51
CA ASP A 130 -33.99 -1.48 -10.60
C ASP A 130 -32.90 -2.24 -11.36
N PHE A 131 -31.72 -2.39 -10.75
CA PHE A 131 -30.56 -3.08 -11.32
C PHE A 131 -29.87 -3.91 -10.24
N TYR A 132 -29.15 -4.96 -10.64
CA TYR A 132 -28.40 -5.82 -9.72
C TYR A 132 -26.98 -6.00 -10.24
N ILE A 133 -25.96 -5.74 -9.39
CA ILE A 133 -24.56 -5.73 -9.82
C ILE A 133 -23.84 -6.95 -9.26
N THR A 134 -23.19 -7.69 -10.15
CA THR A 134 -22.37 -8.83 -9.76
C THR A 134 -21.10 -8.93 -10.61
N SER A 135 -20.01 -9.34 -9.97
CA SER A 135 -18.77 -9.72 -10.63
C SER A 135 -18.77 -11.21 -10.93
N VAL A 136 -18.14 -11.60 -12.04
CA VAL A 136 -17.98 -12.99 -12.45
C VAL A 136 -16.58 -13.25 -12.96
N SER A 137 -15.98 -14.32 -12.46
CA SER A 137 -14.67 -14.83 -12.88
C SER A 137 -14.84 -15.97 -13.87
N GLY A 138 -13.88 -16.19 -14.79
CA GLY A 138 -14.00 -17.23 -15.81
C GLY A 138 -14.07 -18.66 -15.27
N VAL A 139 -13.60 -18.89 -14.05
CA VAL A 139 -13.89 -20.06 -13.21
C VAL A 139 -14.12 -19.56 -11.80
N PHE A 140 -14.71 -20.39 -10.93
CA PHE A 140 -14.94 -20.03 -9.52
C PHE A 140 -13.65 -20.16 -8.70
N SER A 141 -12.65 -19.32 -9.00
CA SER A 141 -11.35 -19.25 -8.35
C SER A 141 -10.67 -17.93 -8.68
N ASP A 142 -9.72 -17.53 -7.86
CA ASP A 142 -8.81 -16.41 -8.15
C ASP A 142 -7.90 -16.74 -9.33
N ASN A 143 -7.35 -15.70 -9.96
CA ASN A 143 -6.50 -15.81 -11.15
C ASN A 143 -7.18 -16.57 -12.31
N ALA A 144 -8.51 -16.47 -12.40
CA ALA A 144 -9.29 -17.15 -13.41
C ALA A 144 -8.89 -16.72 -14.83
N PRO A 145 -8.83 -17.67 -15.79
CA PRO A 145 -8.63 -17.31 -17.19
C PRO A 145 -9.88 -16.63 -17.76
N VAL A 146 -9.72 -15.96 -18.89
CA VAL A 146 -10.85 -15.48 -19.68
C VAL A 146 -11.73 -16.67 -20.10
N ASN A 147 -13.05 -16.55 -19.97
CA ASN A 147 -14.00 -17.61 -20.33
C ASN A 147 -15.15 -17.09 -21.21
N PRO A 148 -15.18 -17.43 -22.52
CA PRO A 148 -16.26 -17.02 -23.42
C PRO A 148 -17.62 -17.68 -23.09
N ALA A 149 -17.65 -18.75 -22.28
CA ALA A 149 -18.88 -19.37 -21.85
C ALA A 149 -19.77 -18.44 -21.01
N ILE A 150 -19.20 -17.41 -20.36
CA ILE A 150 -19.97 -16.37 -19.67
C ILE A 150 -20.93 -15.69 -20.64
N LEU A 151 -20.43 -15.26 -21.80
CA LEU A 151 -21.24 -14.60 -22.81
C LEU A 151 -22.30 -15.54 -23.39
N ALA A 152 -21.95 -16.82 -23.60
CA ALA A 152 -22.91 -17.82 -24.06
C ALA A 152 -24.05 -18.03 -23.04
N ALA A 153 -23.72 -18.12 -21.75
CA ALA A 153 -24.70 -18.24 -20.67
C ALA A 153 -25.61 -17.01 -20.57
N VAL A 154 -25.04 -15.80 -20.68
CA VAL A 154 -25.82 -14.55 -20.72
C VAL A 154 -26.81 -14.53 -21.88
N ASN A 155 -26.36 -14.88 -23.09
CA ASN A 155 -27.21 -14.93 -24.28
C ASN A 155 -28.32 -15.99 -24.15
N GLU A 156 -27.99 -17.17 -23.61
CA GLU A 156 -28.96 -18.23 -23.41
C GLU A 156 -30.00 -17.86 -22.35
N PHE A 157 -29.55 -17.30 -21.22
CA PHE A 157 -30.43 -16.80 -20.17
C PHE A 157 -31.41 -15.75 -20.70
N ASN A 158 -30.89 -14.74 -21.39
CA ASN A 158 -31.72 -13.67 -21.96
C ASN A 158 -32.70 -14.20 -23.02
N SER A 159 -32.36 -15.25 -23.77
CA SER A 159 -33.29 -15.84 -24.74
C SER A 159 -34.52 -16.50 -24.08
N ARG A 160 -34.42 -16.86 -22.80
CA ARG A 160 -35.45 -17.56 -22.04
C ARG A 160 -36.19 -16.66 -21.05
N TYR A 161 -35.48 -15.74 -20.40
CA TYR A 161 -35.95 -15.03 -19.20
C TYR A 161 -35.82 -13.49 -19.27
N ALA A 162 -35.49 -12.92 -20.44
CA ALA A 162 -35.29 -11.47 -20.55
C ALA A 162 -36.53 -10.61 -20.24
N GLU A 163 -37.74 -11.18 -20.31
CA GLU A 163 -38.96 -10.49 -19.89
C GLU A 163 -39.02 -10.23 -18.39
N GLU A 164 -38.32 -11.04 -17.59
CA GLU A 164 -38.21 -10.89 -16.14
C GLU A 164 -36.96 -10.10 -15.76
N VAL A 165 -35.78 -10.58 -16.21
CA VAL A 165 -34.47 -9.99 -15.89
C VAL A 165 -33.55 -10.12 -17.10
N THR A 166 -32.86 -9.03 -17.45
CA THR A 166 -31.85 -9.05 -18.52
C THR A 166 -30.45 -9.00 -17.92
N LEU A 167 -29.62 -9.99 -18.25
CA LEU A 167 -28.20 -9.99 -17.92
C LEU A 167 -27.41 -9.18 -18.95
N GLN A 168 -26.59 -8.24 -18.48
CA GLN A 168 -25.73 -7.42 -19.33
C GLN A 168 -24.29 -7.44 -18.82
N MET A 169 -23.35 -7.83 -19.68
CA MET A 169 -21.93 -7.69 -19.39
C MET A 169 -21.50 -6.24 -19.67
N VAL A 170 -20.80 -5.62 -18.71
CA VAL A 170 -20.35 -4.23 -18.79
C VAL A 170 -18.93 -4.09 -18.28
N THR A 171 -18.21 -3.12 -18.81
CA THR A 171 -17.01 -2.57 -18.20
C THR A 171 -17.37 -1.70 -16.98
N LEU A 172 -16.39 -1.38 -16.12
CA LEU A 172 -16.63 -0.49 -14.98
C LEU A 172 -17.09 0.91 -15.40
N GLN A 173 -16.60 1.40 -16.55
CA GLN A 173 -17.00 2.70 -17.08
C GLN A 173 -18.46 2.68 -17.53
N GLU A 174 -18.87 1.65 -18.29
CA GLU A 174 -20.27 1.47 -18.69
C GLU A 174 -21.19 1.28 -17.47
N LEU A 175 -20.73 0.51 -16.47
CA LEU A 175 -21.45 0.38 -15.20
C LEU A 175 -21.67 1.75 -14.55
N TYR A 176 -20.62 2.56 -14.43
CA TYR A 176 -20.71 3.89 -13.85
C TYR A 176 -21.71 4.78 -14.62
N ASP A 177 -21.63 4.77 -15.95
CA ASP A 177 -22.53 5.55 -16.80
C ASP A 177 -24.01 5.11 -16.66
N LEU A 178 -24.27 3.83 -16.42
CA LEU A 178 -25.62 3.29 -16.22
C LEU A 178 -26.23 3.65 -14.85
N ILE A 179 -25.42 3.74 -13.79
CA ILE A 179 -25.93 3.87 -12.42
C ILE A 179 -25.80 5.27 -11.82
N ARG A 180 -24.94 6.15 -12.36
CA ARG A 180 -24.61 7.43 -11.70
C ARG A 180 -25.84 8.33 -11.44
N ASP A 181 -26.77 8.37 -12.38
CA ASP A 181 -27.97 9.22 -12.27
C ASP A 181 -28.98 8.57 -11.29
N LYS A 182 -29.06 7.24 -11.29
CA LYS A 182 -29.91 6.46 -10.36
C LYS A 182 -29.39 6.47 -8.92
N THR A 183 -28.12 6.82 -8.73
CA THR A 183 -27.44 6.87 -7.42
C THR A 183 -27.11 8.29 -6.98
N SER A 184 -27.63 9.32 -7.66
CA SER A 184 -27.30 10.74 -7.37
C SER A 184 -27.71 11.20 -5.97
N ASP A 185 -28.76 10.59 -5.42
CA ASP A 185 -29.35 10.97 -4.13
C ASP A 185 -28.87 10.07 -2.98
N THR A 186 -27.85 9.24 -3.24
CA THR A 186 -27.30 8.34 -2.24
C THR A 186 -26.66 9.10 -1.07
N PRO A 187 -26.68 8.56 0.17
CA PRO A 187 -26.12 9.26 1.32
C PRO A 187 -24.63 9.57 1.18
N ILE A 188 -24.20 10.64 1.86
CA ILE A 188 -22.81 11.08 1.92
C ILE A 188 -22.22 10.66 3.26
N TYR A 189 -21.09 9.96 3.21
CA TYR A 189 -20.35 9.56 4.40
C TYR A 189 -18.91 10.11 4.38
N ARG A 190 -18.42 10.36 5.60
CA ARG A 190 -17.02 10.68 5.90
C ARG A 190 -16.51 9.67 6.90
N GLY A 191 -15.21 9.41 6.88
CA GLY A 191 -14.57 8.44 7.75
C GLY A 191 -13.81 7.38 6.96
N ALA A 192 -13.12 6.51 7.68
CA ALA A 192 -12.29 5.48 7.09
C ALA A 192 -13.12 4.26 6.68
N LEU A 193 -12.83 3.74 5.50
CA LEU A 193 -13.23 2.40 5.08
C LEU A 193 -12.13 1.43 5.54
N ASN A 194 -12.20 1.01 6.81
CA ASN A 194 -11.11 0.27 7.45
C ASN A 194 -10.89 -1.10 6.82
N ASP A 195 -9.63 -1.39 6.51
CA ASP A 195 -9.17 -2.72 6.12
C ASP A 195 -8.92 -3.57 7.38
N TRP A 196 -9.88 -4.43 7.72
CA TRP A 196 -9.80 -5.38 8.83
C TRP A 196 -8.86 -6.56 8.52
N TRP A 197 -8.37 -6.65 7.28
CA TRP A 197 -7.40 -7.63 6.82
C TRP A 197 -5.95 -7.13 6.79
N GLY A 198 -5.68 -5.91 7.27
CA GLY A 198 -4.34 -5.31 7.31
C GLY A 198 -3.27 -6.03 8.17
N ASN A 199 -3.54 -7.23 8.70
CA ASN A 199 -2.63 -8.03 9.52
C ASN A 199 -1.35 -8.43 8.78
N GLY A 200 -1.38 -8.49 7.45
CA GLY A 200 -0.21 -8.83 6.63
C GLY A 200 0.96 -7.84 6.77
N VAL A 201 0.68 -6.57 7.04
CA VAL A 201 1.71 -5.58 7.36
C VAL A 201 2.46 -5.98 8.65
N GLY A 202 1.73 -6.48 9.64
CA GLY A 202 2.28 -6.93 10.91
C GLY A 202 2.99 -8.29 10.83
N SER A 203 2.70 -9.11 9.83
CA SER A 203 3.32 -10.43 9.68
C SER A 203 4.73 -10.38 9.09
N THR A 204 5.11 -9.28 8.42
CA THR A 204 6.42 -9.11 7.77
C THR A 204 7.12 -7.79 8.14
N PRO A 205 7.26 -7.46 9.43
CA PRO A 205 7.64 -6.10 9.87
C PRO A 205 9.00 -5.63 9.33
N TYR A 206 9.97 -6.54 9.16
CA TYR A 206 11.26 -6.20 8.59
C TYR A 206 11.18 -5.87 7.09
N ALA A 207 10.43 -6.65 6.32
CA ALA A 207 10.21 -6.36 4.90
C ALA A 207 9.45 -5.04 4.73
N VAL A 208 8.46 -4.78 5.59
CA VAL A 208 7.70 -3.52 5.59
C VAL A 208 8.61 -2.35 5.92
N LYS A 209 9.45 -2.46 6.96
CA LYS A 209 10.45 -1.43 7.29
C LYS A 209 11.36 -1.15 6.11
N HIS A 210 11.85 -2.20 5.45
CA HIS A 210 12.75 -2.08 4.31
C HIS A 210 12.09 -1.40 3.11
N TYR A 211 10.84 -1.75 2.81
CA TYR A 211 10.02 -1.09 1.80
C TYR A 211 9.77 0.39 2.12
N LYS A 212 9.41 0.72 3.37
CA LYS A 212 9.18 2.12 3.79
C LYS A 212 10.46 2.94 3.70
N GLU A 213 11.61 2.34 4.01
CA GLU A 213 12.90 2.97 3.80
C GLU A 213 13.21 3.21 2.32
N ALA A 214 12.90 2.25 1.43
CA ALA A 214 13.04 2.45 -0.02
C ALA A 214 12.24 3.66 -0.52
N LEU A 215 10.98 3.81 -0.08
CA LEU A 215 10.16 4.99 -0.40
C LEU A 215 10.78 6.29 0.14
N ARG A 216 11.24 6.28 1.39
CA ARG A 216 11.91 7.43 2.02
C ARG A 216 13.16 7.84 1.24
N LEU A 217 13.99 6.86 0.86
CA LEU A 217 15.18 7.10 0.04
C LEU A 217 14.81 7.66 -1.32
N SER A 218 13.77 7.12 -1.96
CA SER A 218 13.29 7.62 -3.26
C SER A 218 12.91 9.10 -3.20
N HIS A 219 12.10 9.49 -2.21
CA HIS A 219 11.69 10.88 -2.03
C HIS A 219 12.84 11.81 -1.67
N LEU A 220 13.80 11.32 -0.86
CA LEU A 220 15.03 12.06 -0.57
C LEU A 220 15.85 12.29 -1.85
N CYS A 221 16.02 11.24 -2.67
CA CYS A 221 16.75 11.33 -3.92
C CYS A 221 16.08 12.27 -4.90
N ASP A 222 14.75 12.27 -5.01
CA ASP A 222 14.04 13.21 -5.89
C ASP A 222 14.43 14.67 -5.58
N ARG A 223 14.53 15.05 -4.30
CA ARG A 223 14.96 16.40 -3.89
C ARG A 223 16.46 16.65 -4.10
N LEU A 224 17.31 15.65 -3.89
CA LEU A 224 18.75 15.79 -4.12
C LEU A 224 19.07 15.90 -5.62
N GLU A 225 18.35 15.18 -6.47
CA GLU A 225 18.51 15.23 -7.92
C GLU A 225 18.07 16.57 -8.50
N GLU A 226 17.02 17.21 -7.97
CA GLU A 226 16.69 18.60 -8.31
C GLU A 226 17.85 19.56 -8.01
N LYS A 227 18.57 19.32 -6.93
CA LYS A 227 19.69 20.15 -6.48
C LYS A 227 20.96 19.93 -7.31
N THR A 228 21.29 18.68 -7.63
CA THR A 228 22.49 18.37 -8.43
C THR A 228 22.26 18.51 -9.93
N GLY A 229 21.00 18.50 -10.38
CA GLY A 229 20.62 18.47 -11.80
C GLY A 229 20.88 17.13 -12.48
N VAL A 230 21.27 16.09 -11.74
CA VAL A 230 21.59 14.77 -12.29
C VAL A 230 20.53 13.76 -11.85
N HIS A 231 19.74 13.29 -12.80
CA HIS A 231 18.64 12.35 -12.58
C HIS A 231 18.98 10.95 -13.09
N ASN A 232 18.64 9.92 -12.31
CA ASN A 232 18.76 8.54 -12.74
C ASN A 232 17.37 7.93 -12.96
N ALA A 233 16.86 8.07 -14.19
CA ALA A 233 15.50 7.64 -14.54
C ALA A 233 15.30 6.13 -14.41
N GLU A 234 16.31 5.32 -14.79
CA GLU A 234 16.26 3.86 -14.73
C GLU A 234 16.13 3.35 -13.29
N LEU A 235 16.97 3.86 -12.38
CA LEU A 235 16.86 3.49 -10.98
C LEU A 235 15.57 4.01 -10.35
N LYS A 236 15.10 5.20 -10.74
CA LYS A 236 13.81 5.74 -10.26
C LYS A 236 12.64 4.85 -10.67
N GLU A 237 12.63 4.38 -11.91
CA GLU A 237 11.64 3.41 -12.41
C GLU A 237 11.75 2.07 -11.67
N THR A 238 12.97 1.57 -11.46
CA THR A 238 13.22 0.35 -10.67
C THR A 238 12.64 0.47 -9.25
N VAL A 239 12.85 1.60 -8.56
CA VAL A 239 12.23 1.84 -7.24
C VAL A 239 10.71 1.80 -7.34
N ARG A 240 10.13 2.54 -8.30
CA ARG A 240 8.68 2.67 -8.48
C ARG A 240 8.01 1.32 -8.70
N ASP A 241 8.51 0.53 -9.65
CA ASP A 241 7.85 -0.69 -10.08
C ASP A 241 7.95 -1.79 -9.00
N ASN A 242 9.11 -1.92 -8.36
CA ASN A 242 9.26 -2.87 -7.26
C ASN A 242 8.50 -2.43 -6.00
N ALA A 243 8.45 -1.12 -5.70
CA ALA A 243 7.62 -0.61 -4.61
C ALA A 243 6.13 -0.90 -4.84
N LEU A 244 5.65 -0.74 -6.08
CA LEU A 244 4.28 -1.06 -6.48
C LEU A 244 3.97 -2.55 -6.30
N LEU A 245 4.85 -3.44 -6.77
CA LEU A 245 4.67 -4.89 -6.63
C LEU A 245 4.71 -5.36 -5.17
N TYR A 246 5.54 -4.73 -4.33
CA TYR A 246 5.52 -5.03 -2.89
C TYR A 246 4.20 -4.61 -2.23
N ALA A 247 3.65 -3.45 -2.63
CA ALA A 247 2.44 -2.86 -2.06
C ALA A 247 1.13 -3.56 -2.49
N GLU A 248 1.19 -4.51 -3.41
CA GLU A 248 0.07 -5.38 -3.75
C GLU A 248 -0.43 -6.15 -2.49
N HIS A 249 -1.74 -6.39 -2.41
CA HIS A 249 -2.43 -6.78 -1.17
C HIS A 249 -2.18 -8.23 -0.71
N THR A 250 -1.64 -9.10 -1.57
CA THR A 250 -1.32 -10.49 -1.23
C THR A 250 -0.04 -10.56 -0.40
N TRP A 251 -0.15 -10.78 0.90
CA TRP A 251 1.03 -10.80 1.80
C TRP A 251 1.80 -12.11 1.83
N GLY A 252 1.12 -13.22 1.56
CA GLY A 252 1.68 -14.57 1.55
C GLY A 252 0.71 -15.54 0.88
N HIS A 253 1.12 -16.79 0.73
CA HIS A 253 0.27 -17.81 0.10
C HIS A 253 -0.91 -18.20 1.02
N SER A 254 -2.05 -18.61 0.44
CA SER A 254 -3.23 -19.05 1.21
C SER A 254 -2.94 -20.24 2.13
N ALA A 255 -1.92 -21.03 1.82
CA ALA A 255 -1.45 -22.16 2.63
C ALA A 255 -0.38 -21.80 3.68
N THR A 256 -0.05 -20.52 3.92
CA THR A 256 0.99 -20.12 4.88
C THR A 256 0.73 -20.63 6.30
N VAL A 257 -0.53 -20.87 6.68
CA VAL A 257 -0.85 -21.44 8.00
C VAL A 257 -0.86 -22.97 7.98
N THR A 258 -1.42 -23.58 6.93
CA THR A 258 -1.64 -25.03 6.87
C THR A 258 -0.40 -25.81 6.42
N ASN A 259 0.39 -25.24 5.50
CA ASN A 259 1.60 -25.83 4.93
C ASN A 259 2.75 -24.80 4.87
N PRO A 260 3.17 -24.23 6.02
CA PRO A 260 4.15 -23.12 6.06
C PRO A 260 5.52 -23.47 5.49
N TYR A 261 5.88 -24.75 5.46
CA TYR A 261 7.19 -25.23 5.01
C TYR A 261 7.20 -25.73 3.56
N ASP A 262 6.07 -25.65 2.86
CA ASP A 262 6.06 -25.97 1.44
C ASP A 262 6.99 -25.01 0.69
N THR A 263 7.81 -25.56 -0.19
CA THR A 263 8.77 -24.78 -0.98
C THR A 263 8.07 -23.74 -1.83
N MET A 264 6.86 -24.03 -2.34
CA MET A 264 6.10 -23.04 -3.11
C MET A 264 5.66 -21.85 -2.24
N VAL A 265 5.16 -22.12 -1.04
CA VAL A 265 4.69 -21.11 -0.07
C VAL A 265 5.84 -20.18 0.30
N THR A 266 6.96 -20.74 0.76
CA THR A 266 8.14 -19.97 1.16
C THR A 266 8.77 -19.19 0.01
N ASN A 267 8.77 -19.73 -1.22
CA ASN A 267 9.28 -19.02 -2.39
C ASN A 267 8.47 -17.77 -2.73
N LEU A 268 7.16 -17.74 -2.50
CA LEU A 268 6.35 -16.56 -2.73
C LEU A 268 6.66 -15.43 -1.74
N ASP A 269 6.87 -15.77 -0.47
CA ASP A 269 7.28 -14.81 0.57
C ASP A 269 8.66 -14.20 0.26
N ILE A 270 9.60 -15.02 -0.21
CA ILE A 270 10.92 -14.58 -0.68
C ILE A 270 10.77 -13.63 -1.88
N ARG A 271 9.93 -13.97 -2.85
CA ARG A 271 9.68 -13.11 -4.03
C ARG A 271 9.09 -11.77 -3.64
N LYS A 272 8.08 -11.74 -2.77
CA LYS A 272 7.49 -10.48 -2.28
C LYS A 272 8.55 -9.63 -1.58
N THR A 273 9.31 -10.23 -0.66
CA THR A 273 10.42 -9.54 0.03
C THR A 273 11.48 -9.03 -0.95
N SER A 274 11.74 -9.75 -2.04
CA SER A 274 12.71 -9.33 -3.07
C SER A 274 12.31 -8.01 -3.74
N TYR A 275 11.01 -7.71 -3.88
CA TYR A 275 10.56 -6.43 -4.42
C TYR A 275 10.93 -5.28 -3.48
N ALA A 276 10.70 -5.41 -2.17
CA ALA A 276 11.16 -4.41 -1.21
C ALA A 276 12.69 -4.22 -1.27
N SER A 277 13.44 -5.32 -1.38
CA SER A 277 14.91 -5.29 -1.49
C SER A 277 15.40 -4.56 -2.73
N LYS A 278 14.86 -4.89 -3.92
CA LYS A 278 15.22 -4.23 -5.18
C LYS A 278 14.88 -2.75 -5.18
N ALA A 279 13.72 -2.38 -4.63
CA ALA A 279 13.35 -0.97 -4.46
C ALA A 279 14.34 -0.25 -3.54
N HIS A 280 14.73 -0.87 -2.43
CA HIS A 280 15.70 -0.29 -1.51
C HIS A 280 17.09 -0.14 -2.14
N GLU A 281 17.59 -1.18 -2.80
CA GLU A 281 18.89 -1.18 -3.47
C GLU A 281 18.98 -0.06 -4.51
N ALA A 282 17.97 0.06 -5.39
CA ALA A 282 17.92 1.13 -6.38
C ALA A 282 17.87 2.52 -5.72
N GLY A 283 17.09 2.69 -4.64
CA GLY A 283 17.05 3.93 -3.87
C GLY A 283 18.39 4.28 -3.21
N ALA A 284 19.09 3.28 -2.68
CA ALA A 284 20.41 3.44 -2.07
C ALA A 284 21.48 3.79 -3.11
N MET A 285 21.45 3.16 -4.29
CA MET A 285 22.34 3.49 -5.41
C MET A 285 22.14 4.93 -5.89
N ARG A 286 20.87 5.37 -6.04
CA ARG A 286 20.54 6.78 -6.33
C ARG A 286 21.14 7.71 -5.27
N LYS A 287 20.92 7.41 -3.99
CA LYS A 287 21.45 8.22 -2.89
C LYS A 287 22.98 8.30 -2.95
N ASN A 288 23.68 7.17 -3.15
CA ASN A 288 25.14 7.14 -3.23
C ASN A 288 25.66 8.00 -4.39
N GLN A 289 25.00 7.96 -5.56
CA GLN A 289 25.32 8.82 -6.69
C GLN A 289 25.19 10.31 -6.32
N GLN A 290 24.10 10.69 -5.64
CA GLN A 290 23.87 12.07 -5.20
C GLN A 290 24.88 12.52 -4.14
N CYS A 291 25.17 11.68 -3.15
CA CYS A 291 26.20 11.93 -2.15
C CYS A 291 27.58 12.17 -2.81
N HIS A 292 27.96 11.32 -3.76
CA HIS A 292 29.22 11.47 -4.50
C HIS A 292 29.29 12.81 -5.26
N LEU A 293 28.22 13.19 -5.96
CA LEU A 293 28.13 14.48 -6.66
C LEU A 293 28.23 15.68 -5.70
N LEU A 294 27.78 15.52 -4.46
CA LEU A 294 27.86 16.53 -3.41
C LEU A 294 29.21 16.54 -2.68
N GLY A 295 30.15 15.68 -3.09
CA GLY A 295 31.53 15.63 -2.59
C GLY A 295 31.76 14.58 -1.50
N ASP A 296 30.85 13.63 -1.32
CA ASP A 296 31.05 12.49 -0.41
C ASP A 296 32.17 11.58 -0.90
N ILE A 297 33.00 11.13 0.04
CA ILE A 297 34.16 10.28 -0.20
C ILE A 297 34.21 9.19 0.87
N LEU A 298 34.69 8.01 0.48
CA LEU A 298 34.89 6.90 1.42
C LEU A 298 36.18 7.14 2.20
N CYS A 299 36.08 7.33 3.52
CA CYS A 299 37.22 7.47 4.41
C CYS A 299 37.14 6.47 5.56
N TYR A 300 38.20 5.70 5.74
CA TYR A 300 38.34 4.75 6.85
C TYR A 300 39.34 5.29 7.88
N TYR A 301 39.04 5.12 9.17
CA TYR A 301 39.94 5.44 10.28
C TYR A 301 40.38 6.91 10.38
N ASN A 302 39.69 7.82 9.68
CA ASN A 302 39.97 9.25 9.78
C ASN A 302 39.44 9.81 11.09
N MET A 303 40.35 10.12 12.00
CA MET A 303 40.07 10.72 13.30
C MET A 303 39.88 12.25 13.23
N SER A 304 40.01 12.85 12.04
CA SER A 304 39.64 14.23 11.77
C SER A 304 39.23 14.40 10.31
N GLY A 305 38.43 15.43 10.02
CA GLY A 305 37.95 15.69 8.67
C GLY A 305 36.86 16.75 8.61
N THR A 306 36.19 16.81 7.46
CA THR A 306 35.02 17.68 7.22
C THR A 306 33.82 16.83 6.84
N VAL A 307 32.65 17.18 7.38
CA VAL A 307 31.36 16.57 7.07
C VAL A 307 30.46 17.64 6.47
N LYS A 308 29.84 17.32 5.34
CA LYS A 308 28.80 18.15 4.74
C LYS A 308 27.43 17.61 5.12
N ALA A 309 26.59 18.45 5.70
CA ALA A 309 25.17 18.15 5.90
C ALA A 309 24.34 18.95 4.90
N VAL A 310 23.38 18.28 4.25
CA VAL A 310 22.50 18.88 3.25
C VAL A 310 21.06 18.73 3.72
N SER A 311 20.42 19.86 4.04
CA SER A 311 18.99 19.89 4.35
C SER A 311 18.18 19.79 3.05
N VAL A 312 17.18 18.91 3.03
CA VAL A 312 16.17 18.83 1.96
C VAL A 312 14.80 19.34 2.41
N SER A 313 14.77 20.07 3.53
CA SER A 313 13.57 20.70 4.07
C SER A 313 13.32 22.05 3.41
N HIS A 314 12.06 22.35 3.14
CA HIS A 314 11.62 23.69 2.70
C HIS A 314 11.35 24.64 3.88
N GLU A 315 11.50 24.16 5.10
CA GLU A 315 11.27 24.91 6.33
C GLU A 315 12.54 24.97 7.17
N LYS A 316 12.73 26.13 7.82
CA LYS A 316 13.77 26.32 8.82
C LYS A 316 13.51 25.41 10.01
N ARG A 317 14.48 24.54 10.34
CA ARG A 317 14.33 23.58 11.46
C ARG A 317 15.67 23.05 11.96
N SER A 318 15.69 22.65 13.22
CA SER A 318 16.80 21.89 13.81
C SER A 318 16.68 20.40 13.49
N TYR A 319 17.77 19.81 13.00
CA TYR A 319 17.89 18.40 12.67
C TYR A 319 19.07 17.77 13.40
N PRO A 320 18.98 16.46 13.74
CA PRO A 320 20.17 15.69 14.07
C PRO A 320 21.02 15.53 12.81
N VAL A 321 22.30 15.86 12.92
CA VAL A 321 23.33 15.53 11.95
C VAL A 321 24.09 14.33 12.51
N GLU A 322 24.11 13.25 11.74
CA GLU A 322 24.71 11.98 12.15
C GLU A 322 25.67 11.52 11.07
N PHE A 323 26.89 11.16 11.47
CA PHE A 323 27.87 10.54 10.59
C PHE A 323 28.67 9.48 11.34
N TYR A 324 29.08 8.47 10.60
CA TYR A 324 29.76 7.30 11.14
C TYR A 324 31.26 7.40 10.88
N VAL A 325 32.05 7.21 11.93
CA VAL A 325 33.50 7.09 11.85
C VAL A 325 33.86 5.62 12.07
N GLU A 326 34.34 4.96 11.01
CA GLU A 326 34.86 3.60 11.11
C GLU A 326 36.22 3.62 11.82
N THR A 327 36.23 3.21 13.08
CA THR A 327 37.44 3.17 13.93
C THR A 327 37.28 2.19 15.07
N ILE A 328 38.40 1.75 15.66
CA ILE A 328 38.37 0.87 16.84
C ILE A 328 37.90 1.64 18.08
N SER A 329 38.28 2.92 18.20
CA SER A 329 37.94 3.77 19.34
C SER A 329 37.92 5.24 18.91
N LEU A 330 36.93 6.00 19.41
CA LEU A 330 36.86 7.46 19.33
C LEU A 330 36.36 7.93 20.70
N PRO A 331 37.25 8.23 21.66
CA PRO A 331 36.88 8.47 23.06
C PRO A 331 36.27 9.85 23.28
N GLY A 332 36.53 10.79 22.38
CA GLY A 332 35.95 12.11 22.33
C GLY A 332 36.05 12.66 20.91
N VAL A 333 35.15 13.57 20.56
CA VAL A 333 35.22 14.29 19.30
C VAL A 333 34.85 15.74 19.56
N ARG A 334 35.52 16.65 18.86
CA ARG A 334 35.11 18.05 18.76
C ARG A 334 34.51 18.26 17.38
N VAL A 335 33.32 18.86 17.32
CA VAL A 335 32.69 19.26 16.06
C VAL A 335 32.51 20.78 16.05
N ARG A 336 32.87 21.44 14.93
CA ARG A 336 32.65 22.88 14.74
C ARG A 336 31.93 23.18 13.44
N ASP A 337 30.99 24.10 13.47
CA ASP A 337 30.42 24.71 12.26
C ASP A 337 31.49 25.61 11.61
N LEU A 338 31.87 25.32 10.36
CA LEU A 338 32.94 26.05 9.68
C LEU A 338 32.55 27.49 9.29
N LYS A 339 31.26 27.79 9.23
CA LYS A 339 30.75 29.12 8.89
C LYS A 339 30.68 30.02 10.11
N THR A 340 30.20 29.50 11.25
CA THR A 340 30.04 30.30 12.49
C THR A 340 31.24 30.19 13.43
N GLY A 341 32.03 29.13 13.31
CA GLY A 341 33.11 28.78 14.24
C GLY A 341 32.62 28.17 15.56
N GLU A 342 31.30 27.98 15.71
CA GLU A 342 30.67 27.45 16.92
C GLU A 342 31.06 25.99 17.14
N GLU A 343 31.47 25.65 18.36
CA GLU A 343 31.70 24.27 18.80
C GLU A 343 30.39 23.67 19.30
N LEU A 344 29.98 22.56 18.68
CA LEU A 344 28.67 21.96 18.91
C LEU A 344 28.75 20.86 19.97
N PRO A 345 27.74 20.75 20.86
CA PRO A 345 27.64 19.62 21.77
C PRO A 345 27.36 18.33 20.97
N VAL A 346 28.19 17.32 21.21
CA VAL A 346 28.15 16.05 20.48
C VAL A 346 27.77 14.89 21.40
N GLN A 347 27.06 13.93 20.83
CA GLN A 347 26.83 12.63 21.43
C GLN A 347 27.55 11.56 20.61
N LEU A 348 28.29 10.70 21.31
CA LEU A 348 28.92 9.52 20.74
C LEU A 348 28.11 8.28 21.10
N SER A 349 27.90 7.39 20.13
CA SER A 349 27.23 6.10 20.36
C SER A 349 28.00 4.98 19.67
N ALA A 350 28.06 3.82 20.31
CA ALA A 350 28.71 2.65 19.75
C ALA A 350 27.98 2.21 18.47
N HIS A 351 28.75 1.87 17.43
CA HIS A 351 28.27 1.34 16.16
C HIS A 351 29.04 0.05 15.85
N PRO A 352 28.45 -0.98 15.18
CA PRO A 352 29.07 -2.31 15.05
C PRO A 352 30.52 -2.37 14.53
N ARG A 353 31.00 -1.32 13.83
CA ARG A 353 32.36 -1.21 13.32
C ARG A 353 33.04 0.13 13.64
N GLY A 354 32.47 0.93 14.54
CA GLY A 354 33.01 2.26 14.85
C GLY A 354 32.14 3.08 15.79
N VAL A 355 32.12 4.39 15.57
CA VAL A 355 31.39 5.33 16.44
C VAL A 355 30.48 6.21 15.60
N LEU A 356 29.22 6.32 16.02
CA LEU A 356 28.27 7.27 15.46
C LEU A 356 28.41 8.61 16.20
N VAL A 357 28.75 9.66 15.46
CA VAL A 357 28.80 11.03 15.96
C VAL A 357 27.48 11.70 15.63
N SER A 358 26.79 12.23 16.64
CA SER A 358 25.49 12.91 16.50
C SER A 358 25.50 14.27 17.16
N PHE A 359 24.92 15.28 16.52
CA PHE A 359 24.75 16.62 17.10
C PHE A 359 23.53 17.31 16.48
N LEU A 360 23.03 18.36 17.12
CA LEU A 360 21.93 19.16 16.57
C LEU A 360 22.48 20.37 15.82
N SER A 361 21.91 20.67 14.65
CA SER A 361 22.16 21.92 13.94
C SER A 361 20.85 22.46 13.36
N GLU A 362 20.67 23.77 13.42
CA GLU A 362 19.57 24.47 12.75
C GLU A 362 19.93 24.69 11.28
N PHE A 363 19.00 24.45 10.37
CA PHE A 363 19.18 24.68 8.94
C PHE A 363 18.13 25.66 8.44
N GLU A 364 18.56 26.63 7.61
CA GLU A 364 17.66 27.37 6.74
C GLU A 364 17.09 26.44 5.64
N PRO A 365 15.99 26.82 4.96
CA PRO A 365 15.42 26.01 3.88
C PRO A 365 16.48 25.63 2.83
N LEU A 366 16.60 24.32 2.56
CA LEU A 366 17.52 23.73 1.59
C LEU A 366 19.02 24.06 1.81
N GLU A 367 19.40 24.47 3.03
CA GLU A 367 20.78 24.88 3.36
C GLU A 367 21.76 23.70 3.36
N GLU A 368 23.01 23.99 2.96
CA GLU A 368 24.17 23.13 3.17
C GLU A 368 25.06 23.72 4.25
N LYS A 369 25.57 22.86 5.13
CA LYS A 369 26.55 23.23 6.15
C LYS A 369 27.76 22.32 6.11
N LEU A 370 28.92 22.89 6.40
CA LEU A 370 30.17 22.17 6.55
C LEU A 370 30.59 22.20 8.01
N PHE A 371 30.93 21.04 8.56
CA PHE A 371 31.40 20.88 9.92
C PHE A 371 32.78 20.24 9.91
N SER A 372 33.73 20.76 10.67
CA SER A 372 34.96 20.01 10.95
C SER A 372 34.76 19.10 12.15
N TYR A 373 35.37 17.92 12.13
CA TYR A 373 35.49 17.08 13.31
C TYR A 373 36.96 16.71 13.58
N GLU A 374 37.31 16.57 14.85
CA GLU A 374 38.63 16.12 15.30
C GLU A 374 38.51 15.29 16.58
N GLU A 375 39.27 14.20 16.70
CA GLU A 375 39.37 13.41 17.91
C GLU A 375 39.81 14.28 19.09
N GLN A 376 39.22 14.00 20.25
CA GLN A 376 39.66 14.52 21.53
C GLN A 376 40.07 13.36 22.45
N PRO A 377 41.02 13.58 23.38
CA PRO A 377 41.29 12.65 24.44
C PRO A 377 40.00 12.29 25.20
N ALA A 378 40.00 11.12 25.83
CA ALA A 378 38.91 10.74 26.73
C ALA A 378 38.60 11.87 27.72
N PRO A 379 37.33 12.25 27.91
CA PRO A 379 36.96 13.24 28.91
C PRO A 379 37.55 12.83 30.26
N SER A 380 38.13 13.77 31.00
CA SER A 380 38.63 13.52 32.35
C SER A 380 37.45 13.15 33.25
N GLY A 381 37.19 11.85 33.41
CA GLY A 381 36.10 11.38 34.25
C GLY A 381 36.36 11.76 35.69
N LYS A 382 35.43 12.50 36.31
CA LYS A 382 35.26 12.38 37.76
C LYS A 382 34.76 10.96 38.00
N LEU A 383 35.63 10.12 38.56
CA LEU A 383 35.24 8.85 39.16
C LEU A 383 34.18 9.17 40.23
N TYR A 384 32.92 8.94 39.92
CA TYR A 384 31.93 8.71 40.95
C TYR A 384 32.03 7.21 41.26
N PRO A 385 32.71 6.80 42.35
CA PRO A 385 32.61 5.41 42.78
C PRO A 385 31.12 5.13 42.98
N HIS A 386 30.60 4.08 42.33
CA HIS A 386 29.25 3.61 42.53
C HIS A 386 29.02 3.33 44.02
N SER A 387 28.42 4.27 44.74
CA SER A 387 27.58 3.92 45.88
C SER A 387 26.28 3.38 45.28
N LEU A 388 26.20 2.05 45.20
CA LEU A 388 24.92 1.35 45.14
C LEU A 388 24.04 1.89 46.26
N CYS A 389 23.16 2.84 45.96
CA CYS A 389 22.03 3.13 46.81
C CYS A 389 21.05 1.98 46.61
N GLY A 390 21.31 0.87 47.30
CA GLY A 390 20.31 -0.15 47.51
C GLY A 390 19.20 0.44 48.38
N CYS A 391 18.11 0.87 47.73
CA CYS A 391 16.80 0.84 48.38
C CYS A 391 16.19 -0.50 48.02
N GLY A 392 16.38 -1.45 48.93
CA GLY A 392 15.67 -2.73 48.90
C GLY A 392 14.21 -2.60 49.34
N ALA A 393 13.51 -3.70 49.05
CA ALA A 393 12.27 -4.19 49.65
C ALA A 393 10.95 -3.45 49.32
N CYS A 394 10.21 -4.06 48.37
CA CYS A 394 8.89 -4.72 48.51
C CYS A 394 7.77 -4.10 49.37
N PRO A 395 6.48 -4.33 49.06
CA PRO A 395 5.93 -5.53 48.39
C PRO A 395 5.59 -5.36 46.91
#